data_AF-A0A5C9CKQ7-F1
#
_entry.id   AF-A0A5C9CKQ7-F1
#
_cell.length_a   1.000
_cell.length_b   1.000
_cell.length_c   1.000
_cell.angle_alpha   90.00
_cell.angle_beta   90.00
_cell.angle_gamma   90.00
#
_symmetry.space_group_name_H-M   'P 1'
#
loop_
_entity.id
_entity.type
_entity.pdbx_description
1 polymer ?
#
loop_
_entity_poly.entity_id
_entity_poly.type
_entity_poly.pdbx_seq_one_letter_code
_entity_poly.pdbx_strand_id
1 'polypeptide(L)'
;MRKMYIAAWPLLKQYPGQRFQSGLPGTWMFAQPVDKPLEKGYSDIEGGLGWWRDTEYATETPKFIMGGVAPNFVEWANGPGAGKGRDWAKPNGKYAVAQLSPWVLWPPDGLNLKQGTRGEWFGYGYLPLPLTQPKTKTDGQDIPTGNNCWTLFLNAGNFKGPVTFFTPYFWSRNAVRESRFAGQLLDTRPSNPNRALQMETQHIPSVHATDSKGVTYARVTPIQFPSDAQGDSALVHRITSYNKQALWDSVQAWFDGGPFASGAVNSNGAALHEFPGRGGATWRIYPDGTDKDDKIPVA
;
A
#
# COMPACT_ATOMS: atom_id res chain seq x y z
N MET A 1 -2.75 9.64 8.23
CA MET A 1 -2.05 10.17 7.04
C MET A 1 -0.59 9.84 7.14
N ARG A 2 0.08 9.56 6.01
CA ARG A 2 1.51 9.24 6.03
C ARG A 2 2.20 9.51 4.69
N LYS A 3 3.50 9.79 4.71
CA LYS A 3 4.39 9.69 3.54
C LYS A 3 5.72 9.02 3.88
N MET A 4 6.45 8.60 2.85
CA MET A 4 7.84 8.16 2.91
C MET A 4 8.52 8.33 1.54
N TYR A 5 9.84 8.25 1.51
CA TYR A 5 10.63 8.10 0.29
C TYR A 5 11.31 6.74 0.33
N ILE A 6 11.16 5.97 -0.74
CA ILE A 6 11.73 4.63 -0.88
C ILE A 6 12.69 4.64 -2.06
N ALA A 7 13.89 4.12 -1.88
CA ALA A 7 14.79 3.88 -3.01
C ALA A 7 14.19 2.76 -3.88
N ALA A 8 14.24 2.89 -5.20
CA ALA A 8 13.81 1.84 -6.12
C ALA A 8 15.02 1.08 -6.65
N TRP A 9 15.04 -0.24 -6.53
CA TRP A 9 16.11 -1.09 -7.06
C TRP A 9 15.59 -2.50 -7.36
N PRO A 10 16.22 -3.26 -8.27
CA PRO A 10 15.93 -4.68 -8.44
C PRO A 10 16.45 -5.50 -7.26
N LEU A 11 15.61 -6.34 -6.65
CA LEU A 11 16.02 -7.20 -5.52
C LEU A 11 16.93 -8.36 -5.94
N LEU A 12 16.87 -8.76 -7.22
CA LEU A 12 17.58 -9.91 -7.75
C LEU A 12 18.41 -9.49 -8.97
N LYS A 13 19.62 -10.06 -9.10
CA LYS A 13 20.51 -9.79 -10.25
C LYS A 13 19.85 -10.12 -11.59
N GLN A 14 19.08 -11.21 -11.63
CA GLN A 14 18.28 -11.62 -12.77
C GLN A 14 16.83 -11.74 -12.32
N TYR A 15 15.94 -11.05 -13.02
CA TYR A 15 14.51 -11.11 -12.73
C TYR A 15 13.98 -12.52 -13.05
N PRO A 16 13.33 -13.22 -12.09
CA PRO A 16 12.95 -14.62 -12.27
C PRO A 16 11.56 -14.77 -12.92
N GLY A 17 10.99 -13.68 -13.44
CA GLY A 17 9.71 -13.68 -14.15
C GLY A 17 8.49 -13.42 -13.27
N GLN A 18 7.31 -13.46 -13.89
CA GLN A 18 6.01 -13.00 -13.35
C GLN A 18 5.55 -13.68 -12.04
N ARG A 19 6.13 -14.83 -11.67
CA ARG A 19 5.80 -15.51 -10.41
C ARG A 19 6.45 -14.86 -9.18
N PHE A 20 7.39 -13.95 -9.38
CA PHE A 20 8.04 -13.20 -8.31
C PHE A 20 7.08 -12.22 -7.65
N GLN A 21 7.00 -12.25 -6.33
CA GLN A 21 6.28 -11.26 -5.55
C GLN A 21 7.03 -10.87 -4.30
N SER A 22 7.47 -9.61 -4.29
CA SER A 22 8.03 -8.94 -3.14
C SER A 22 7.79 -7.44 -3.27
N GLY A 23 7.50 -6.79 -2.16
CA GLY A 23 7.57 -5.35 -2.00
C GLY A 23 8.99 -4.88 -1.69
N LEU A 24 9.27 -3.64 -2.06
CA LEU A 24 10.27 -2.81 -1.40
C LEU A 24 9.69 -2.26 -0.08
N PRO A 25 10.48 -1.56 0.76
CA PRO A 25 9.98 -1.11 2.05
C PRO A 25 8.69 -0.29 1.91
N GLY A 26 7.70 -0.63 2.73
CA GLY A 26 6.38 -0.01 2.72
C GLY A 26 5.69 -0.11 4.08
N THR A 27 4.40 0.18 4.11
CA THR A 27 3.58 0.13 5.32
C THR A 27 2.14 -0.20 4.98
N TRP A 28 1.43 -0.71 5.97
CA TRP A 28 -0.03 -0.76 5.99
C TRP A 28 -0.58 0.48 6.70
N MET A 29 -1.82 0.87 6.42
CA MET A 29 -2.51 1.98 7.07
C MET A 29 -3.88 1.49 7.50
N PHE A 30 -3.96 0.98 8.71
CA PHE A 30 -5.21 0.53 9.34
C PHE A 30 -6.01 1.72 9.87
N ALA A 31 -7.34 1.59 9.92
CA ALA A 31 -8.18 2.51 10.69
C ALA A 31 -7.78 2.50 12.18
N GLN A 32 -7.80 3.67 12.82
CA GLN A 32 -7.58 3.77 14.26
C GLN A 32 -8.80 3.16 14.98
N PRO A 33 -8.59 2.19 15.90
CA PRO A 33 -9.69 1.58 16.65
C PRO A 33 -10.41 2.64 17.51
N VAL A 34 -11.67 2.38 17.85
CA VAL A 34 -12.41 3.19 18.85
C VAL A 34 -11.90 2.80 20.24
N ASP A 35 -12.07 1.51 20.60
CA ASP A 35 -11.59 0.97 21.89
C ASP A 35 -10.63 -0.21 21.70
N LYS A 36 -10.99 -1.13 20.80
CA LYS A 36 -10.21 -2.32 20.47
C LYS A 36 -10.19 -2.55 18.96
N PRO A 37 -9.19 -3.29 18.43
CA PRO A 37 -9.20 -3.71 17.05
C PRO A 37 -10.51 -4.45 16.70
N LEU A 38 -10.99 -4.21 15.49
CA LEU A 38 -12.18 -4.85 14.98
C LEU A 38 -11.91 -6.35 14.78
N GLU A 39 -12.57 -7.19 15.57
CA GLU A 39 -12.41 -8.65 15.47
C GLU A 39 -12.77 -9.13 14.06
N LYS A 40 -11.91 -9.93 13.42
CA LYS A 40 -12.11 -10.36 12.02
C LYS A 40 -12.50 -9.17 11.13
N GLY A 41 -11.74 -8.09 11.22
CA GLY A 41 -11.99 -6.83 10.51
C GLY A 41 -10.73 -6.30 9.83
N TYR A 42 -9.86 -7.19 9.35
CA TYR A 42 -8.60 -6.79 8.71
C TYR A 42 -8.91 -5.91 7.48
N SER A 43 -8.53 -4.64 7.52
CA SER A 43 -8.74 -3.69 6.42
C SER A 43 -7.76 -2.54 6.52
N ASP A 44 -7.11 -2.21 5.41
CA ASP A 44 -6.05 -1.21 5.36
C ASP A 44 -5.88 -0.60 3.97
N ILE A 45 -5.03 0.42 3.93
CA ILE A 45 -4.34 0.83 2.71
C ILE A 45 -2.89 0.32 2.78
N GLU A 46 -2.47 -0.36 1.74
CA GLU A 46 -1.17 -0.98 1.52
C GLU A 46 -0.68 -0.68 0.08
N GLY A 47 0.21 -1.53 -0.41
CA GLY A 47 0.92 -1.33 -1.66
C GLY A 47 2.18 -0.48 -1.47
N GLY A 48 2.75 -0.02 -2.57
CA GLY A 48 4.08 0.56 -2.59
C GLY A 48 4.83 0.15 -3.84
N LEU A 49 6.16 0.22 -3.79
CA LEU A 49 7.03 -0.29 -4.85
C LEU A 49 7.25 -1.80 -4.70
N GLY A 50 7.35 -2.53 -5.81
CA GLY A 50 7.55 -3.98 -5.79
C GLY A 50 7.20 -4.69 -7.08
N TRP A 51 6.96 -6.00 -6.94
CA TRP A 51 6.53 -6.92 -7.98
C TRP A 51 5.35 -7.72 -7.44
N TRP A 52 4.30 -7.87 -8.25
CA TRP A 52 3.07 -8.57 -7.85
C TRP A 52 2.64 -9.54 -8.94
N ARG A 53 2.23 -10.74 -8.52
CA ARG A 53 1.79 -11.80 -9.43
C ARG A 53 0.54 -11.46 -10.23
N ASP A 54 -0.26 -10.49 -9.77
CA ASP A 54 -1.46 -10.03 -10.46
C ASP A 54 -1.16 -9.02 -11.58
N THR A 55 0.11 -8.57 -11.72
CA THR A 55 0.53 -7.76 -12.86
C THR A 55 0.52 -8.60 -14.14
N GLU A 56 -0.09 -8.07 -15.19
CA GLU A 56 -0.15 -8.62 -16.54
C GLU A 56 1.18 -8.40 -17.27
N TYR A 57 1.77 -7.21 -17.13
CA TYR A 57 3.01 -6.83 -17.82
C TYR A 57 4.16 -6.70 -16.82
N ALA A 58 4.61 -7.84 -16.28
CA ALA A 58 5.72 -7.90 -15.35
C ALA A 58 7.01 -7.25 -15.90
N THR A 59 7.75 -6.55 -15.04
CA THR A 59 8.99 -5.84 -15.39
C THR A 59 10.14 -6.19 -14.43
N GLU A 60 11.38 -6.03 -14.88
CA GLU A 60 12.56 -6.23 -14.01
C GLU A 60 12.69 -5.15 -12.94
N THR A 61 12.32 -3.91 -13.30
CA THR A 61 12.22 -2.79 -12.36
C THR A 61 10.91 -2.85 -11.59
N PRO A 62 10.87 -2.52 -10.28
CA PRO A 62 9.62 -2.53 -9.53
C PRO A 62 8.61 -1.54 -10.12
N LYS A 63 7.34 -1.89 -10.05
CA LYS A 63 6.23 -0.96 -10.31
C LYS A 63 5.77 -0.35 -8.99
N PHE A 64 4.94 0.69 -9.05
CA PHE A 64 4.18 1.16 -7.91
C PHE A 64 2.70 0.77 -8.07
N ILE A 65 2.14 0.07 -7.09
CA ILE A 65 0.70 -0.19 -7.01
C ILE A 65 0.11 0.44 -5.75
N MET A 66 -1.19 0.75 -5.83
CA MET A 66 -2.00 0.94 -4.63
C MET A 66 -2.41 -0.43 -4.10
N GLY A 67 -2.84 -0.49 -2.83
CA GLY A 67 -3.60 -1.62 -2.32
C GLY A 67 -4.61 -1.11 -1.31
N GLY A 68 -5.90 -1.14 -1.63
CA GLY A 68 -6.97 -0.93 -0.66
C GLY A 68 -7.60 -2.27 -0.35
N VAL A 69 -7.55 -2.73 0.90
CA VAL A 69 -8.05 -4.04 1.30
C VAL A 69 -9.35 -3.88 2.08
N ALA A 70 -10.47 -4.32 1.51
CA ALA A 70 -11.73 -4.38 2.23
C ALA A 70 -11.69 -5.47 3.32
N PRO A 71 -12.55 -5.39 4.35
CA PRO A 71 -12.55 -6.30 5.49
C PRO A 71 -12.35 -7.79 5.12
N ASN A 72 -11.28 -8.39 5.62
CA ASN A 72 -10.90 -9.79 5.42
C ASN A 72 -10.74 -10.20 3.95
N PHE A 73 -10.21 -9.31 3.11
CA PHE A 73 -9.90 -9.59 1.70
C PHE A 73 -11.11 -10.01 0.86
N VAL A 74 -12.33 -9.64 1.26
CA VAL A 74 -13.55 -9.90 0.48
C VAL A 74 -13.46 -9.25 -0.90
N GLU A 75 -12.82 -8.08 -0.97
CA GLU A 75 -12.39 -7.41 -2.20
C GLU A 75 -11.12 -6.58 -1.92
N TRP A 76 -10.39 -6.22 -2.98
CA TRP A 76 -9.26 -5.30 -2.91
C TRP A 76 -9.19 -4.44 -4.16
N ALA A 77 -8.47 -3.33 -4.08
CA ALA A 77 -8.33 -2.36 -5.17
C ALA A 77 -6.88 -1.90 -5.33
N ASN A 78 -6.32 -2.13 -6.52
CA ASN A 78 -4.92 -1.85 -6.82
C ASN A 78 -4.70 -0.59 -7.67
N GLY A 79 -5.79 0.11 -7.99
CA GLY A 79 -5.82 1.33 -8.80
C GLY A 79 -7.19 1.51 -9.48
N PRO A 80 -7.41 2.59 -10.24
CA PRO A 80 -8.61 2.77 -11.05
C PRO A 80 -8.84 1.57 -11.98
N GLY A 81 -10.02 0.94 -11.89
CA GLY A 81 -10.38 -0.22 -12.70
C GLY A 81 -9.63 -1.51 -12.35
N ALA A 82 -8.77 -1.52 -11.33
CA ALA A 82 -7.98 -2.66 -10.90
C ALA A 82 -8.45 -3.17 -9.54
N GLY A 83 -8.95 -4.40 -9.48
CA GLY A 83 -9.43 -5.02 -8.24
C GLY A 83 -9.30 -6.54 -8.29
N LYS A 84 -9.91 -7.23 -7.32
CA LYS A 84 -9.81 -8.68 -7.16
C LYS A 84 -10.38 -9.43 -8.37
N GLY A 85 -9.48 -10.09 -9.11
CA GLY A 85 -9.81 -10.84 -10.33
C GLY A 85 -10.19 -9.94 -11.51
N ARG A 86 -10.40 -10.54 -12.69
CA ARG A 86 -10.62 -9.80 -13.95
C ARG A 86 -12.08 -9.69 -14.39
N ASP A 87 -13.00 -10.37 -13.71
CA ASP A 87 -14.44 -10.34 -14.02
C ASP A 87 -15.09 -9.00 -13.63
N TRP A 88 -15.71 -8.30 -14.58
CA TRP A 88 -16.43 -7.05 -14.36
C TRP A 88 -17.87 -7.24 -13.87
N ALA A 89 -18.46 -8.42 -14.09
CA ALA A 89 -19.74 -8.78 -13.48
C ALA A 89 -19.59 -8.97 -11.95
N LYS A 90 -18.37 -9.26 -11.49
CA LYS A 90 -17.97 -9.31 -10.08
C LYS A 90 -16.83 -8.31 -9.82
N PRO A 91 -17.14 -7.01 -9.79
CA PRO A 91 -16.12 -5.97 -9.85
C PRO A 91 -15.11 -6.04 -8.71
N ASN A 92 -15.53 -6.43 -7.50
CA ASN A 92 -14.67 -6.68 -6.33
C ASN A 92 -13.51 -5.68 -6.19
N GLY A 93 -13.85 -4.41 -5.95
CA GLY A 93 -12.88 -3.32 -5.80
C GLY A 93 -12.53 -2.54 -7.08
N LYS A 94 -12.94 -2.99 -8.29
CA LYS A 94 -12.67 -2.23 -9.55
C LYS A 94 -13.23 -0.80 -9.57
N TYR A 95 -14.28 -0.51 -8.80
CA TYR A 95 -14.86 0.83 -8.65
C TYR A 95 -14.32 1.62 -7.45
N ALA A 96 -13.39 1.05 -6.70
CA ALA A 96 -12.99 1.61 -5.41
C ALA A 96 -12.11 2.85 -5.53
N VAL A 97 -11.36 2.99 -6.62
CA VAL A 97 -10.37 4.06 -6.80
C VAL A 97 -10.81 4.99 -7.93
N ALA A 98 -10.87 6.27 -7.64
CA ALA A 98 -11.12 7.32 -8.61
C ALA A 98 -9.81 7.99 -9.06
N GLN A 99 -9.67 8.21 -10.36
CA GLN A 99 -8.60 9.02 -10.94
C GLN A 99 -8.85 10.50 -10.59
N LEU A 100 -7.80 11.21 -10.18
CA LEU A 100 -7.87 12.63 -9.81
C LEU A 100 -6.94 13.49 -10.67
N SER A 101 -5.70 13.05 -10.89
CA SER A 101 -4.72 13.81 -11.67
C SER A 101 -5.05 13.77 -13.16
N PRO A 102 -5.03 14.91 -13.88
CA PRO A 102 -5.06 14.93 -15.33
C PRO A 102 -3.65 14.75 -15.95
N TRP A 103 -2.59 14.76 -15.13
CA TRP A 103 -1.19 14.78 -15.57
C TRP A 103 -0.48 13.43 -15.45
N VAL A 104 -1.10 12.46 -14.77
CA VAL A 104 -0.61 11.09 -14.65
C VAL A 104 -1.80 10.16 -14.85
N LEU A 105 -1.81 9.43 -15.96
CA LEU A 105 -2.79 8.37 -16.19
C LEU A 105 -2.36 7.12 -15.44
N TRP A 106 -3.19 6.65 -14.51
CA TRP A 106 -2.91 5.41 -13.80
C TRP A 106 -3.32 4.20 -14.66
N PRO A 107 -2.38 3.30 -15.02
CA PRO A 107 -2.73 2.07 -15.72
C PRO A 107 -3.23 1.01 -14.72
N PRO A 108 -4.20 0.16 -15.08
CA PRO A 108 -4.67 -0.92 -14.21
C PRO A 108 -3.57 -1.86 -13.69
N ASP A 109 -2.43 -1.92 -14.39
CA ASP A 109 -1.28 -2.75 -14.07
C ASP A 109 -0.24 -2.10 -13.11
N GLY A 110 -0.52 -0.87 -12.63
CA GLY A 110 0.37 -0.11 -11.77
C GLY A 110 1.36 0.80 -12.50
N LEU A 111 1.84 1.83 -11.81
CA LEU A 111 2.75 2.82 -12.39
C LEU A 111 4.14 2.22 -12.62
N ASN A 112 4.65 2.41 -13.84
CA ASN A 112 6.01 2.02 -14.18
C ASN A 112 7.03 3.05 -13.69
N LEU A 113 8.20 2.55 -13.31
CA LEU A 113 9.41 3.34 -13.19
C LEU A 113 10.23 3.19 -14.49
N LYS A 114 11.21 4.08 -14.68
CA LYS A 114 12.19 3.95 -15.77
C LYS A 114 12.91 2.61 -15.63
N GLN A 115 12.96 1.79 -16.68
CA GLN A 115 13.62 0.49 -16.60
C GLN A 115 15.12 0.67 -16.29
N GLY A 116 15.62 -0.13 -15.36
CA GLY A 116 16.99 -0.04 -14.83
C GLY A 116 17.18 0.92 -13.66
N THR A 117 16.11 1.50 -13.11
CA THR A 117 16.17 2.32 -11.88
C THR A 117 16.85 1.53 -10.76
N ARG A 118 17.88 2.14 -10.14
CA ARG A 118 18.76 1.51 -9.15
C ARG A 118 19.28 2.55 -8.15
N GLY A 119 18.49 2.80 -7.12
CA GLY A 119 18.82 3.66 -5.98
C GLY A 119 18.12 5.02 -6.01
N GLU A 120 17.44 5.39 -7.10
CA GLU A 120 16.67 6.63 -7.17
C GLU A 120 15.46 6.59 -6.23
N TRP A 121 15.15 7.75 -5.64
CA TRP A 121 14.09 7.89 -4.66
C TRP A 121 12.72 8.10 -5.30
N PHE A 122 11.74 7.36 -4.80
CA PHE A 122 10.32 7.53 -5.11
C PHE A 122 9.57 7.93 -3.83
N GLY A 123 9.08 9.16 -3.79
CA GLY A 123 8.25 9.65 -2.69
C GLY A 123 6.78 9.30 -2.90
N TYR A 124 6.14 8.73 -1.89
CA TYR A 124 4.69 8.52 -1.90
C TYR A 124 4.07 8.66 -0.51
N GLY A 125 2.76 8.88 -0.48
CA GLY A 125 1.99 8.93 0.75
C GLY A 125 0.50 9.02 0.51
N TYR A 126 -0.28 8.73 1.55
CA TYR A 126 -1.73 8.86 1.53
C TYR A 126 -2.20 9.90 2.54
N LEU A 127 -2.94 10.90 2.02
CA LEU A 127 -3.64 11.88 2.83
C LEU A 127 -5.13 11.87 2.46
N PRO A 128 -6.08 11.79 3.41
CA PRO A 128 -7.47 11.94 3.09
C PRO A 128 -7.72 13.40 2.73
N LEU A 129 -8.51 13.61 1.68
CA LEU A 129 -9.07 14.89 1.29
C LEU A 129 -10.60 14.78 1.35
N PRO A 130 -11.33 15.87 1.65
CA PRO A 130 -12.79 15.86 1.68
C PRO A 130 -13.39 16.02 0.27
N LEU A 131 -13.03 15.12 -0.66
CA LEU A 131 -13.40 15.25 -2.10
C LEU A 131 -14.85 14.84 -2.39
N THR A 132 -15.53 14.22 -1.43
CA THR A 132 -16.93 13.81 -1.55
C THR A 132 -17.69 14.22 -0.30
N GLN A 133 -18.97 14.54 -0.44
CA GLN A 133 -19.83 14.80 0.71
C GLN A 133 -20.11 13.50 1.48
N PRO A 134 -20.12 13.52 2.82
CA PRO A 134 -20.54 12.37 3.61
C PRO A 134 -22.01 12.06 3.34
N LYS A 135 -22.40 10.79 3.52
CA LYS A 135 -23.77 10.33 3.30
C LYS A 135 -24.30 9.66 4.56
N THR A 136 -25.58 9.86 4.86
CA THR A 136 -26.26 9.19 5.98
C THR A 136 -26.65 7.75 5.64
N LYS A 137 -26.73 7.41 4.35
CA LYS A 137 -27.10 6.07 3.86
C LYS A 137 -26.10 5.54 2.85
N THR A 138 -25.96 4.22 2.83
CA THR A 138 -25.14 3.46 1.90
C THR A 138 -26.00 2.34 1.32
N ASP A 139 -26.12 2.28 -0.02
CA ASP A 139 -27.00 1.33 -0.72
C ASP A 139 -28.44 1.28 -0.17
N GLY A 140 -28.97 2.46 0.20
CA GLY A 140 -30.32 2.63 0.74
C GLY A 140 -30.49 2.26 2.22
N GLN A 141 -29.49 1.67 2.86
CA GLN A 141 -29.51 1.30 4.28
C GLN A 141 -28.96 2.42 5.16
N ASP A 142 -29.38 2.46 6.44
CA ASP A 142 -28.97 3.44 7.45
C ASP A 142 -27.54 3.18 7.97
N ILE A 143 -26.60 3.15 7.02
CA ILE A 143 -25.17 2.98 7.22
C ILE A 143 -24.51 4.26 6.71
N PRO A 144 -23.87 5.07 7.57
CA PRO A 144 -23.20 6.29 7.15
C PRO A 144 -21.95 5.96 6.31
N THR A 145 -21.68 6.81 5.32
CA THR A 145 -20.40 6.86 4.60
C THR A 145 -19.70 8.16 4.98
N GLY A 146 -18.49 8.07 5.51
CA GLY A 146 -17.67 9.24 5.79
C GLY A 146 -17.12 9.91 4.53
N ASN A 147 -16.23 10.89 4.71
CA ASN A 147 -15.65 11.67 3.61
C ASN A 147 -14.12 11.60 3.55
N ASN A 148 -13.50 10.60 4.18
CA ASN A 148 -12.06 10.40 4.04
C ASN A 148 -11.75 9.79 2.66
N CYS A 149 -11.55 10.63 1.65
CA CYS A 149 -11.04 10.21 0.35
C CYS A 149 -9.52 10.07 0.43
N TRP A 150 -9.03 8.89 0.84
CA TRP A 150 -7.60 8.62 0.96
C TRP A 150 -6.89 8.79 -0.39
N THR A 151 -6.23 9.91 -0.55
CA THR A 151 -5.63 10.38 -1.80
C THR A 151 -4.15 10.03 -1.81
N LEU A 152 -3.72 9.34 -2.86
CA LEU A 152 -2.31 9.08 -3.13
C LEU A 152 -1.64 10.37 -3.62
N PHE A 153 -0.56 10.75 -2.95
CA PHE A 153 0.37 11.78 -3.39
C PHE A 153 1.69 11.14 -3.79
N LEU A 154 2.23 11.57 -4.92
CA LEU A 154 3.56 11.20 -5.38
C LEU A 154 4.50 12.40 -5.33
N ASN A 155 5.79 12.11 -5.18
CA ASN A 155 6.88 13.04 -5.29
C ASN A 155 8.08 12.34 -5.93
N ALA A 156 8.16 12.43 -7.25
CA ALA A 156 9.20 11.88 -8.11
C ALA A 156 9.80 13.00 -8.98
N GLY A 157 10.93 12.73 -9.64
CA GLY A 157 11.65 13.75 -10.42
C GLY A 157 10.84 14.39 -11.56
N ASN A 158 9.82 13.70 -12.08
CA ASN A 158 8.98 14.16 -13.19
C ASN A 158 7.51 14.39 -12.81
N PHE A 159 7.10 14.15 -11.56
CA PHE A 159 5.74 14.42 -11.11
C PHE A 159 5.68 14.60 -9.60
N LYS A 160 4.92 15.62 -9.17
CA LYS A 160 4.66 15.88 -7.75
C LYS A 160 3.22 16.36 -7.58
N GLY A 161 2.43 15.62 -6.80
CA GLY A 161 1.04 15.98 -6.56
C GLY A 161 0.13 14.78 -6.28
N PRO A 162 -1.18 15.03 -6.13
CA PRO A 162 -2.19 13.98 -5.97
C PRO A 162 -2.39 13.22 -7.27
N VAL A 163 -2.72 11.93 -7.20
CA VAL A 163 -2.90 11.05 -8.38
C VAL A 163 -4.30 10.47 -8.46
N THR A 164 -4.70 9.74 -7.43
CA THR A 164 -5.95 8.98 -7.33
C THR A 164 -6.40 9.00 -5.87
N PHE A 165 -7.65 8.63 -5.60
CA PHE A 165 -8.13 8.42 -4.24
C PHE A 165 -9.04 7.20 -4.11
N PHE A 166 -8.99 6.55 -2.94
CA PHE A 166 -9.99 5.55 -2.57
C PHE A 166 -11.31 6.26 -2.25
N THR A 167 -12.38 5.85 -2.93
CA THR A 167 -13.74 6.32 -2.66
C THR A 167 -14.16 5.89 -1.25
N PRO A 168 -14.82 6.75 -0.45
CA PRO A 168 -15.33 6.35 0.85
C PRO A 168 -16.30 5.15 0.79
N TYR A 169 -17.07 5.06 -0.31
CA TYR A 169 -17.99 3.94 -0.57
C TYR A 169 -17.32 2.56 -0.55
N PHE A 170 -16.05 2.46 -1.00
CA PHE A 170 -15.30 1.21 -0.96
C PHE A 170 -15.26 0.58 0.45
N TRP A 171 -15.13 1.42 1.47
CA TRP A 171 -15.10 0.95 2.86
C TRP A 171 -16.52 0.74 3.38
N SER A 172 -17.39 1.75 3.28
CA SER A 172 -18.72 1.74 3.91
C SER A 172 -19.67 0.68 3.36
N ARG A 173 -19.55 0.30 2.08
CA ARG A 173 -20.36 -0.80 1.51
C ARG A 173 -20.15 -2.14 2.23
N ASN A 174 -19.00 -2.32 2.89
CA ASN A 174 -18.75 -3.53 3.67
C ASN A 174 -19.54 -3.50 4.99
N ALA A 175 -19.87 -2.32 5.51
CA ALA A 175 -20.75 -2.17 6.67
C ALA A 175 -22.23 -2.45 6.35
N VAL A 176 -22.63 -2.41 5.09
CA VAL A 176 -23.96 -2.89 4.64
C VAL A 176 -24.11 -4.40 4.85
N ARG A 177 -23.02 -5.16 4.72
CA ARG A 177 -23.00 -6.61 4.93
C ARG A 177 -22.80 -7.00 6.38
N GLU A 178 -22.17 -6.12 7.15
CA GLU A 178 -21.75 -6.36 8.52
C GLU A 178 -21.77 -5.02 9.29
N SER A 179 -22.90 -4.72 9.92
CA SER A 179 -23.21 -3.40 10.49
C SER A 179 -22.23 -2.97 11.58
N ARG A 180 -21.53 -3.89 12.24
CA ARG A 180 -20.50 -3.54 13.23
C ARG A 180 -19.33 -2.77 12.62
N PHE A 181 -19.15 -2.81 11.30
CA PHE A 181 -18.10 -2.04 10.61
C PHE A 181 -18.46 -0.55 10.43
N ALA A 182 -19.72 -0.16 10.61
CA ALA A 182 -20.17 1.21 10.40
C ALA A 182 -19.37 2.19 11.27
N GLY A 183 -18.81 3.23 10.64
CA GLY A 183 -17.99 4.23 11.32
C GLY A 183 -16.64 3.74 11.84
N GLN A 184 -16.28 2.46 11.65
CA GLN A 184 -15.02 1.87 12.11
C GLN A 184 -13.94 1.76 11.03
N LEU A 185 -14.30 1.94 9.76
CA LEU A 185 -13.40 1.80 8.62
C LEU A 185 -12.80 3.14 8.17
N LEU A 186 -11.92 3.06 7.17
CA LEU A 186 -11.10 4.17 6.69
C LEU A 186 -11.90 5.29 6.01
N ASP A 187 -13.16 5.09 5.60
CA ASP A 187 -14.03 6.18 5.15
C ASP A 187 -14.30 7.21 6.23
N THR A 188 -14.26 6.81 7.50
CA THR A 188 -14.61 7.63 8.66
C THR A 188 -13.43 7.84 9.60
N ARG A 189 -12.71 6.77 9.94
CA ARG A 189 -11.64 6.81 10.94
C ARG A 189 -10.34 7.37 10.38
N PRO A 190 -9.55 8.11 11.19
CA PRO A 190 -8.17 8.38 10.84
C PRO A 190 -7.39 7.06 10.77
N SER A 191 -6.29 7.03 10.01
CA SER A 191 -5.37 5.91 10.06
C SER A 191 -4.67 5.88 11.42
N ASN A 192 -4.48 4.71 12.00
CA ASN A 192 -3.50 4.52 13.07
C ASN A 192 -2.15 5.10 12.59
N PRO A 193 -1.41 5.88 13.40
CA PRO A 193 -0.10 6.41 13.01
C PRO A 193 0.91 5.31 12.60
N ASN A 194 0.60 4.05 12.92
CA ASN A 194 1.20 2.78 12.54
C ASN A 194 2.72 2.60 12.78
N ARG A 195 3.70 3.42 12.42
CA ARG A 195 5.16 3.12 12.62
C ARG A 195 5.75 1.84 12.00
N ALA A 196 4.99 0.78 11.71
CA ALA A 196 5.54 -0.41 11.06
C ALA A 196 6.08 -0.04 9.67
N LEU A 197 7.32 -0.42 9.40
CA LEU A 197 7.97 -0.37 8.10
C LEU A 197 8.45 -1.79 7.83
N GLN A 198 8.02 -2.39 6.72
CA GLN A 198 8.40 -3.77 6.38
C GLN A 198 8.54 -3.92 4.86
N MET A 199 9.27 -4.95 4.46
CA MET A 199 9.24 -5.49 3.10
C MET A 199 8.36 -6.72 3.14
N GLU A 200 7.23 -6.68 2.43
CA GLU A 200 6.37 -7.86 2.29
C GLU A 200 6.93 -8.76 1.20
N THR A 201 7.12 -10.03 1.51
CA THR A 201 7.55 -11.03 0.52
C THR A 201 6.61 -12.21 0.57
N GLN A 202 6.09 -12.60 -0.59
CA GLN A 202 5.11 -13.69 -0.66
C GLN A 202 5.57 -14.86 -1.54
N HIS A 203 6.11 -14.59 -2.73
CA HIS A 203 6.48 -15.65 -3.68
C HIS A 203 7.88 -15.42 -4.23
N ILE A 204 8.83 -16.25 -3.79
CA ILE A 204 10.21 -16.25 -4.25
C ILE A 204 10.49 -17.60 -4.92
N PRO A 205 10.82 -17.64 -6.21
CA PRO A 205 11.19 -18.88 -6.86
C PRO A 205 12.42 -19.52 -6.21
N SER A 206 12.35 -20.83 -5.97
CA SER A 206 13.44 -21.66 -5.46
C SER A 206 13.71 -22.85 -6.38
N VAL A 207 14.93 -23.37 -6.35
CA VAL A 207 15.30 -24.67 -6.92
C VAL A 207 15.45 -25.66 -5.78
N HIS A 208 14.85 -26.83 -5.91
CA HIS A 208 14.93 -27.91 -4.94
C HIS A 208 15.76 -29.07 -5.50
N ALA A 209 16.57 -29.70 -4.65
CA ALA A 209 17.32 -30.90 -4.99
C ALA A 209 17.42 -31.83 -3.77
N THR A 210 17.28 -33.14 -4.00
CA THR A 210 17.42 -34.15 -2.95
C THR A 210 18.73 -34.91 -3.15
N ASP A 211 19.52 -35.06 -2.10
CA ASP A 211 20.78 -35.80 -2.16
C ASP A 211 20.57 -37.32 -2.07
N SER A 212 21.66 -38.09 -2.18
CA SER A 212 21.63 -39.55 -2.10
C SER A 212 21.24 -40.11 -0.71
N LYS A 213 21.16 -39.26 0.32
CA LYS A 213 20.72 -39.61 1.67
C LYS A 213 19.25 -39.24 1.92
N GLY A 214 18.56 -38.70 0.91
CA GLY A 214 17.17 -38.27 1.03
C GLY A 214 16.99 -36.87 1.63
N VAL A 215 18.07 -36.09 1.82
CA VAL A 215 17.98 -34.72 2.33
C VAL A 215 17.61 -33.77 1.21
N THR A 216 16.52 -33.02 1.38
CA THR A 216 16.07 -32.01 0.41
C THR A 216 16.64 -30.64 0.75
N TYR A 217 17.31 -30.04 -0.23
CA TYR A 217 17.85 -28.69 -0.18
C TYR A 217 16.99 -27.76 -1.04
N ALA A 218 16.77 -26.54 -0.55
CA ALA A 218 16.14 -25.47 -1.31
C ALA A 218 17.11 -24.29 -1.45
N ARG A 219 17.20 -23.73 -2.65
CA ARG A 219 18.02 -22.55 -2.92
C ARG A 219 17.18 -21.46 -3.60
N VAL A 220 17.24 -20.26 -3.05
CA VAL A 220 16.70 -19.04 -3.64
C VAL A 220 17.83 -18.15 -4.15
N THR A 221 17.53 -17.28 -5.11
CA THR A 221 18.47 -16.25 -5.54
C THR A 221 18.74 -15.29 -4.38
N PRO A 222 20.00 -14.94 -4.09
CA PRO A 222 20.32 -13.96 -3.05
C PRO A 222 19.68 -12.61 -3.35
N ILE A 223 19.04 -12.04 -2.33
CA ILE A 223 18.50 -10.68 -2.40
C ILE A 223 19.65 -9.68 -2.26
N GLN A 224 19.62 -8.67 -3.12
CA GLN A 224 20.63 -7.63 -3.18
C GLN A 224 20.06 -6.32 -2.66
N PHE A 225 20.88 -5.62 -1.89
CA PHE A 225 20.63 -4.25 -1.47
C PHE A 225 21.68 -3.35 -2.11
N PRO A 226 21.31 -2.15 -2.58
CA PRO A 226 22.30 -1.18 -3.04
C PRO A 226 23.14 -0.72 -1.86
N SER A 227 24.45 -0.65 -2.03
CA SER A 227 25.37 -0.14 -1.01
C SER A 227 26.27 0.95 -1.58
N ASP A 228 26.64 1.90 -0.73
CA ASP A 228 27.71 2.84 -1.03
C ASP A 228 29.12 2.22 -0.85
N ALA A 229 30.16 3.04 -0.91
CA ALA A 229 31.55 2.59 -0.77
C ALA A 229 31.89 2.11 0.66
N GLN A 230 31.09 2.47 1.65
CA GLN A 230 31.21 2.07 3.05
C GLN A 230 30.41 0.79 3.34
N GLY A 231 29.58 0.36 2.39
CA GLY A 231 28.70 -0.80 2.55
C GLY A 231 27.32 -0.44 3.09
N ASP A 232 26.99 0.85 3.22
CA ASP A 232 25.73 1.32 3.78
C ASP A 232 24.64 1.43 2.71
N SER A 233 23.40 1.11 3.09
CA SER A 233 22.23 1.12 2.21
C SER A 233 21.20 2.16 2.65
N ALA A 234 21.04 3.22 1.88
CA ALA A 234 19.96 4.19 2.09
C ALA A 234 18.68 3.76 1.36
N LEU A 235 17.78 3.06 2.08
CA LEU A 235 16.59 2.43 1.46
C LEU A 235 15.28 3.20 1.72
N VAL A 236 15.18 3.85 2.88
CA VAL A 236 13.97 4.54 3.35
C VAL A 236 14.33 5.88 3.95
N HIS A 237 13.58 6.92 3.61
CA HIS A 237 13.81 8.26 4.10
C HIS A 237 12.51 8.97 4.50
N ARG A 238 12.56 9.70 5.62
CA ARG A 238 11.52 10.62 6.12
C ARG A 238 10.11 10.04 6.22
N ILE A 239 9.97 8.91 6.91
CA ILE A 239 8.64 8.42 7.28
C ILE A 239 7.98 9.47 8.17
N THR A 240 6.86 10.02 7.69
CA THR A 240 6.18 11.13 8.36
C THR A 240 4.70 10.82 8.48
N SER A 241 4.14 10.92 9.68
CA SER A 241 2.70 10.90 9.90
C SER A 241 2.14 12.31 9.86
N TYR A 242 0.88 12.45 9.47
CA TYR A 242 0.19 13.74 9.51
C TYR A 242 -1.14 13.68 10.25
N ASN A 243 -1.54 14.81 10.84
CA ASN A 243 -2.90 15.10 11.29
C ASN A 243 -3.64 15.96 10.24
N LYS A 244 -4.91 16.30 10.49
CA LYS A 244 -5.75 17.02 9.51
C LYS A 244 -5.24 18.42 9.15
N GLN A 245 -4.53 19.08 10.07
CA GLN A 245 -3.98 20.42 9.86
C GLN A 245 -2.96 20.45 8.72
N ALA A 246 -2.38 19.29 8.37
CA ALA A 246 -1.41 19.19 7.30
C ALA A 246 -1.99 19.53 5.92
N LEU A 247 -3.27 19.25 5.67
CA LEU A 247 -3.90 19.58 4.39
C LEU A 247 -5.43 19.58 4.44
N TRP A 248 -6.02 18.59 5.11
CA TRP A 248 -7.47 18.36 5.13
C TRP A 248 -8.26 19.60 5.59
N ASP A 249 -7.85 20.24 6.69
CA ASP A 249 -8.58 21.38 7.26
C ASP A 249 -8.66 22.56 6.29
N SER A 250 -7.57 22.84 5.56
CA SER A 250 -7.53 23.90 4.56
C SER A 250 -8.40 23.61 3.34
N VAL A 251 -8.44 22.36 2.88
CA VAL A 251 -9.27 21.94 1.74
C VAL A 251 -10.74 21.94 2.12
N GLN A 252 -11.07 21.51 3.34
CA GLN A 252 -12.44 21.59 3.87
C GLN A 252 -12.92 23.04 3.93
N ALA A 253 -12.13 23.93 4.55
CA ALA A 253 -12.48 25.34 4.65
C ALA A 253 -12.69 26.00 3.29
N TRP A 254 -11.88 25.64 2.28
CA TRP A 254 -12.06 26.10 0.91
C TRP A 254 -13.40 25.62 0.32
N PHE A 255 -13.71 24.34 0.45
CA PHE A 255 -14.96 23.78 -0.07
C PHE A 255 -16.22 24.31 0.65
N ASP A 256 -16.06 24.76 1.89
CA ASP A 256 -17.13 25.43 2.66
C ASP A 256 -17.30 26.92 2.29
N GLY A 257 -16.62 27.40 1.24
CA GLY A 257 -16.73 28.77 0.73
C GLY A 257 -15.66 29.74 1.25
N GLY A 258 -14.66 29.22 1.98
CA GLY A 258 -13.49 29.98 2.42
C GLY A 258 -12.46 30.23 1.30
N PRO A 259 -11.28 30.76 1.64
CA PRO A 259 -10.22 31.02 0.67
C PRO A 259 -9.68 29.73 0.06
N PHE A 260 -9.14 29.84 -1.17
CA PHE A 260 -8.51 28.72 -1.88
C PHE A 260 -7.41 28.05 -1.04
N ALA A 261 -7.47 26.72 -0.91
CA ALA A 261 -6.39 25.95 -0.31
C ALA A 261 -5.18 25.94 -1.27
N SER A 262 -3.99 26.28 -0.76
CA SER A 262 -2.77 26.34 -1.59
C SER A 262 -2.29 24.97 -2.08
N GLY A 263 -2.79 23.88 -1.47
CA GLY A 263 -2.33 22.51 -1.72
C GLY A 263 -0.98 22.18 -1.05
N ALA A 264 -0.33 23.15 -0.39
CA ALA A 264 0.91 22.91 0.33
C ALA A 264 0.66 22.15 1.63
N VAL A 265 1.52 21.16 1.91
CA VAL A 265 1.45 20.41 3.16
C VAL A 265 1.97 21.29 4.31
N ASN A 266 1.11 21.59 5.28
CA ASN A 266 1.47 22.32 6.49
C ASN A 266 2.30 21.43 7.42
N SER A 267 3.55 21.85 7.68
CA SER A 267 4.49 21.13 8.53
C SER A 267 4.09 21.03 9.99
N ASN A 268 3.23 21.94 10.49
CA ASN A 268 2.76 21.88 11.88
C ASN A 268 1.86 20.66 12.14
N GLY A 269 1.24 20.13 11.08
CA GLY A 269 0.49 18.88 11.15
C GLY A 269 1.35 17.63 10.97
N ALA A 270 2.68 17.74 10.92
CA ALA A 270 3.59 16.64 10.59
C ALA A 270 4.35 16.12 11.83
N ALA A 271 4.49 14.79 11.91
CA ALA A 271 5.33 14.11 12.90
C ALA A 271 6.30 13.18 12.18
N LEU A 272 7.59 13.52 12.20
CA LEU A 272 8.67 12.68 11.66
C LEU A 272 8.90 11.48 12.59
N HIS A 273 9.04 10.29 12.01
CA HIS A 273 9.33 9.08 12.77
C HIS A 273 10.83 8.93 12.96
N GLU A 274 11.22 8.53 14.16
CA GLU A 274 12.60 8.10 14.46
C GLU A 274 12.72 6.60 14.26
N PHE A 275 13.85 6.18 13.67
CA PHE A 275 14.18 4.76 13.56
C PHE A 275 14.76 4.28 14.88
N PRO A 276 14.16 3.28 15.55
CA PRO A 276 14.60 2.84 16.87
C PRO A 276 15.88 2.00 16.84
N GLY A 277 16.50 1.81 15.65
CA GLY A 277 17.65 0.93 15.46
C GLY A 277 17.35 -0.57 15.62
N ARG A 278 16.07 -0.95 15.66
CA ARG A 278 15.62 -2.34 15.81
C ARG A 278 14.93 -2.82 14.54
N GLY A 279 15.13 -4.08 14.20
CA GLY A 279 14.51 -4.75 13.07
C GLY A 279 14.57 -6.26 13.22
N GLY A 280 13.89 -6.98 12.34
CA GLY A 280 13.91 -8.43 12.30
C GLY A 280 13.42 -8.94 10.95
N ALA A 281 13.75 -10.19 10.65
CA ALA A 281 13.25 -10.92 9.51
C ALA A 281 12.39 -12.09 10.00
N THR A 282 11.23 -12.28 9.40
CA THR A 282 10.35 -13.44 9.67
C THR A 282 10.31 -14.39 8.47
N TRP A 283 11.37 -14.39 7.68
CA TRP A 283 11.44 -15.14 6.43
C TRP A 283 11.44 -16.64 6.72
N ARG A 284 10.74 -17.39 5.88
CA ARG A 284 10.68 -18.85 5.94
C ARG A 284 10.80 -19.39 4.52
N ILE A 285 11.40 -20.56 4.40
CA ILE A 285 11.50 -21.31 3.15
C ILE A 285 10.85 -22.67 3.34
N TYR A 286 9.99 -23.05 2.40
CA TYR A 286 9.25 -24.31 2.47
C TYR A 286 8.69 -24.67 1.08
N PRO A 287 8.60 -25.96 0.73
CA PRO A 287 7.88 -26.44 -0.44
C PRO A 287 6.39 -26.08 -0.45
N ASP A 288 5.78 -26.08 -1.64
CA ASP A 288 4.33 -25.96 -1.78
C ASP A 288 3.64 -27.13 -1.04
N GLY A 289 2.61 -26.81 -0.25
CA GLY A 289 1.87 -27.79 0.53
C GLY A 289 2.49 -28.14 1.90
N THR A 290 3.61 -27.54 2.29
CA THR A 290 4.14 -27.70 3.66
C THR A 290 3.21 -27.09 4.70
N ASP A 291 2.87 -27.89 5.71
CA ASP A 291 2.05 -27.47 6.85
C ASP A 291 2.70 -26.29 7.58
N LYS A 292 1.87 -25.44 8.20
CA LYS A 292 2.34 -24.17 8.78
C LYS A 292 3.45 -24.35 9.82
N ASP A 293 3.38 -25.42 10.60
CA ASP A 293 4.30 -25.71 11.70
C ASP A 293 5.62 -26.32 11.23
N ASP A 294 5.66 -26.83 9.99
CA ASP A 294 6.86 -27.45 9.37
C ASP A 294 7.68 -26.45 8.54
N LYS A 295 7.30 -25.18 8.53
CA LYS A 295 7.97 -24.13 7.76
C LYS A 295 9.27 -23.69 8.43
N ILE A 296 10.39 -23.81 7.73
CA ILE A 296 11.73 -23.56 8.28
C ILE A 296 12.07 -22.07 8.19
N PRO A 297 12.47 -21.40 9.31
CA PRO A 297 12.98 -20.03 9.30
C PRO A 297 14.28 -19.87 8.49
N VAL A 298 14.42 -18.72 7.82
CA VAL A 298 15.62 -18.31 7.08
C VAL A 298 16.30 -17.16 7.84
N ALA A 299 16.54 -17.37 9.15
CA ALA A 299 17.36 -16.58 10.08
C ALA A 299 17.05 -17.04 11.50
#